data_AF-G6FXU6-F1
#
_entry.id   AF-G6FXU6-F1
#
_cell.length_a   1.000
_cell.length_b   1.000
_cell.length_c   1.000
_cell.angle_alpha   90.00
_cell.angle_beta   90.00
_cell.angle_gamma   90.00
#
_symmetry.space_group_name_H-M   'P 1'
#
loop_
_entity.id
_entity.type
_entity.pdbx_description
1 polymer ?
#
loop_
_entity_poly.entity_id
_entity_poly.type
_entity_poly.pdbx_seq_one_letter_code
_entity_poly.pdbx_strand_id
1 'polypeptide(L)' 'MSLILALDFGGTKLAAAIAHAGSQEWLGYERRLSPANADASTDLEIMRSLIHALLHCRSKSRKIVYNSC' A
#
# COMPACT_ATOMS: atom_id res chain seq x y z
N MET A 1 -14.43 14.00 4.68
CA MET A 1 -13.86 13.06 3.69
C MET A 1 -13.35 11.82 4.38
N SER A 2 -13.87 10.64 4.04
CA SER A 2 -13.28 9.35 4.44
C SER A 2 -12.22 8.93 3.42
N LEU A 3 -11.20 8.21 3.92
CA LEU A 3 -10.20 7.54 3.10
C LEU A 3 -10.54 6.05 3.05
N ILE A 4 -10.30 5.44 1.90
CA ILE A 4 -10.40 4.01 1.68
C ILE A 4 -8.98 3.50 1.46
N LEU A 5 -8.63 2.42 2.16
CA LEU A 5 -7.43 1.63 1.92
C LEU A 5 -7.87 0.32 1.27
N ALA A 6 -7.55 0.16 -0.01
CA ALA A 6 -7.83 -1.04 -0.78
C ALA A 6 -6.64 -1.98 -0.73
N LEU A 7 -6.88 -3.27 -0.46
CA LEU A 7 -5.87 -4.32 -0.34
C LEU A 7 -6.22 -5.45 -1.30
N ASP A 8 -5.28 -5.84 -2.15
CA ASP A 8 -5.42 -6.92 -3.12
C ASP A 8 -4.38 -8.01 -2.83
N PHE A 9 -4.88 -9.19 -2.45
CA PHE A 9 -4.09 -10.38 -2.16
C PHE A 9 -4.16 -11.34 -3.35
N GLY A 10 -3.28 -11.14 -4.33
CA GLY A 10 -3.12 -12.07 -5.44
C GLY A 10 -2.11 -13.17 -5.12
N GLY A 11 -2.29 -14.37 -5.67
CA GLY A 11 -1.40 -15.52 -5.43
C GLY A 11 0.04 -15.37 -5.94
N THR A 12 0.35 -14.29 -6.66
CA THR A 12 1.71 -13.96 -7.12
C THR A 12 2.09 -12.51 -6.88
N LYS A 13 1.13 -11.67 -6.46
CA LYS A 13 1.27 -10.22 -6.37
C LYS A 13 0.37 -9.69 -5.28
N LEU A 14 0.94 -8.83 -4.46
CA LEU A 14 0.25 -8.09 -3.42
C LEU A 14 0.22 -6.62 -3.82
N ALA A 15 -0.93 -5.97 -3.67
CA ALA A 15 -1.07 -4.55 -3.96
C ALA A 15 -1.90 -3.85 -2.89
N ALA A 16 -1.56 -2.59 -2.63
CA ALA A 16 -2.29 -1.72 -1.72
C ALA A 16 -2.47 -0.35 -2.38
N ALA A 17 -3.62 0.27 -2.16
CA ALA A 17 -3.93 1.60 -2.69
C ALA A 17 -4.74 2.43 -1.71
N ILE A 18 -4.59 3.75 -1.76
CA ILE A 18 -5.40 4.69 -0.99
C ILE A 18 -6.22 5.54 -1.95
N ALA A 19 -7.50 5.74 -1.66
CA ALA A 19 -8.38 6.66 -2.38
C ALA A 19 -9.27 7.45 -1.40
N HIS A 20 -9.83 8.56 -1.86
CA HIS A 20 -10.96 9.17 -1.16
C HIS A 20 -12.23 8.40 -1.46
N ALA A 21 -13.09 8.22 -0.44
CA ALA A 21 -14.39 7.62 -0.67
C ALA A 21 -15.19 8.47 -1.66
N GLY A 22 -15.71 7.83 -2.71
CA GLY A 22 -16.42 8.51 -3.81
C GLY A 22 -15.52 9.14 -4.88
N SER A 23 -14.19 9.04 -4.77
CA SER A 23 -13.26 9.42 -5.83
C SER A 23 -12.86 8.21 -6.68
N GLN A 24 -12.59 8.45 -7.97
CA GLN A 24 -12.03 7.45 -8.88
C GLN A 24 -10.49 7.54 -8.98
N GLU A 25 -9.87 8.47 -8.23
CA GLU A 25 -8.43 8.72 -8.28
C GLU A 25 -7.69 8.06 -7.11
N TRP A 26 -6.60 7.37 -7.42
CA TRP A 26 -5.68 6.82 -6.42
C TRP A 26 -4.77 7.92 -5.87
N LEU A 27 -4.76 8.07 -4.56
CA LEU A 27 -3.88 8.99 -3.83
C LEU A 27 -2.50 8.39 -3.57
N GLY A 28 -2.39 7.07 -3.67
CA GLY A 28 -1.17 6.30 -3.52
C GLY A 28 -1.43 4.85 -3.89
N TYR A 29 -0.45 4.21 -4.50
CA TYR A 29 -0.54 2.84 -4.97
C TYR A 29 0.83 2.18 -4.87
N GLU A 30 0.88 1.01 -4.27
CA GLU A 30 2.09 0.21 -4.13
C GLU A 30 1.79 -1.24 -4.47
N ARG A 31 2.76 -1.92 -5.11
CA ARG A 31 2.65 -3.34 -5.44
C ARG A 31 3.97 -4.06 -5.21
N ARG A 32 3.89 -5.35 -4.85
CA ARG A 32 5.06 -6.21 -4.68
C ARG A 32 4.76 -7.62 -5.18
N LEU A 33 5.75 -8.22 -5.85
CA LEU A 33 5.67 -9.63 -6.22
C LEU A 33 5.78 -10.50 -4.96
N SER A 34 4.93 -11.52 -4.86
CA SER A 34 5.06 -12.52 -3.81
C SER A 34 6.31 -13.37 -4.07
N PRO A 35 7.12 -13.67 -3.04
CA PRO A 35 8.21 -14.64 -3.14
C PRO A 35 7.74 -16.01 -3.66
N ALA A 36 8.63 -16.78 -4.29
CA ALA A 36 8.30 -18.07 -4.89
C ALA A 36 7.75 -19.12 -3.89
N ASN A 37 8.10 -18.99 -2.61
CA ASN A 37 7.63 -19.85 -1.51
C ASN A 37 6.80 -19.06 -0.50
N ALA A 38 6.12 -17.99 -0.94
CA ALA A 38 5.28 -17.20 -0.06
C ALA A 38 4.13 -18.04 0.51
N ASP A 39 3.94 -17.93 1.81
CA ASP A 39 2.76 -18.43 2.50
C ASP A 39 1.90 -17.25 2.98
N ALA A 40 0.74 -17.56 3.55
CA ALA A 40 -0.17 -16.54 4.05
C ALA A 40 0.48 -15.62 5.09
N SER A 41 1.43 -16.12 5.88
CA SER A 41 2.17 -15.32 6.87
C SER A 41 3.07 -14.29 6.19
N THR A 42 3.83 -14.74 5.20
CA THR A 42 4.70 -13.89 4.38
C THR A 42 3.90 -12.81 3.66
N ASP A 43 2.74 -13.16 3.11
CA ASP A 43 1.86 -12.21 2.43
C ASP A 43 1.33 -11.13 3.38
N LEU A 44 0.98 -11.50 4.61
CA LEU A 44 0.56 -10.54 5.64
C LEU A 44 1.70 -9.58 6.03
N GLU A 45 2.93 -10.06 6.14
CA GLU A 45 4.10 -9.21 6.42
C GLU A 45 4.38 -8.22 5.30
N ILE A 46 4.30 -8.68 4.04
CA ILE A 46 4.44 -7.83 2.87
C ILE A 46 3.32 -6.79 2.84
N MET A 47 2.07 -7.19 3.02
CA MET A 47 0.94 -6.25 3.01
C MET A 47 1.03 -5.22 4.13
N ARG A 48 1.45 -5.62 5.35
CA ARG A 48 1.72 -4.66 6.43
C ARG A 48 2.77 -3.64 6.01
N SER A 49 3.84 -4.09 5.35
CA SER A 49 4.89 -3.20 4.84
C SER A 49 4.37 -2.21 3.80
N LEU A 50 3.51 -2.66 2.87
CA LEU A 50 2.87 -1.80 1.87
C LEU A 50 1.92 -0.77 2.52
N ILE A 51 1.13 -1.19 3.50
CA ILE A 51 0.24 -0.31 4.27
C ILE A 51 1.06 0.75 5.00
N HIS A 52 2.16 0.36 5.64
CA HIS A 52 3.05 1.30 6.31
C HIS A 52 3.68 2.28 5.32
N ALA A 53 4.16 1.84 4.15
CA ALA A 53 4.71 2.75 3.14
C ALA A 53 3.68 3.81 2.71
N LEU A 54 2.46 3.37 2.38
CA LEU A 54 1.39 4.25 1.92
C LEU A 54 0.90 5.23 2.99
N LEU A 55 0.68 4.77 4.22
CA LEU A 55 0.23 5.63 5.32
C LEU A 55 1.34 6.54 5.85
N HIS A 56 2.59 6.10 5.81
CA HIS A 56 3.74 6.88 6.28
C HIS A 56 4.15 7.98 5.27
N CYS A 57 4.05 7.76 3.94
CA CYS A 57 4.19 8.84 2.93
C CYS A 57 3.16 9.96 3.22
N ARG A 58 1.96 9.63 3.68
CA ARG A 58 0.93 10.63 4.04
C ARG A 58 1.24 11.38 5.34
N SER A 59 1.80 10.72 6.36
CA SER A 59 2.15 11.38 7.62
C SER A 59 3.26 12.44 7.44
N LYS A 60 4.15 12.28 6.46
CA LYS A 60 5.22 13.25 6.15
C LYS A 60 4.78 14.42 5.25
N SER A 61 3.49 14.54 4.93
CA SER A 61 2.97 15.71 4.22
C SER A 61 3.01 17.01 5.02
N ARG A 62 3.61 17.01 6.22
CA ARG A 62 4.19 18.19 6.87
C ARG A 62 5.70 17.98 7.03
N LYS A 63 6.46 18.50 6.05
CA LYS A 63 7.93 18.63 5.98
C LYS A 63 8.75 17.39 5.53
N ILE A 64 9.37 17.61 4.36
CA ILE A 64 10.67 17.14 3.88
C ILE A 64 10.72 15.78 3.15
N VAL A 65 11.04 15.94 1.85
CA VAL A 65 11.71 15.06 0.89
C VAL A 65 12.39 13.82 1.48
N TYR A 66 11.97 12.65 1.05
CA TYR A 66 12.86 11.52 0.76
C TYR A 66 12.37 10.83 -0.51
N ASN A 67 13.31 10.51 -1.40
CA ASN A 67 13.10 9.81 -2.66
C ASN A 67 12.27 8.54 -2.48
N SER A 68 11.37 8.32 -3.45
CA SER A 68 10.44 7.19 -3.58
C SER A 68 9.26 7.23 -2.59
N CYS A 69 8.31 8.15 -2.83
CA CYS A 69 7.00 7.68 -3.28
C CYS A 69 7.09 7.60 -4.84
#